data_AF-A0A1R0KLB4-F1
#
_entry.id   AF-A0A1R0KLB4-F1
#
_cell.length_a   1.000
_cell.length_b   1.000
_cell.length_c   1.000
_cell.angle_alpha   90.00
_cell.angle_beta   90.00
_cell.angle_gamma   90.00
#
_symmetry.space_group_name_H-M   'P 1'
#
loop_
_entity.id
_entity.type
_entity.pdbx_description
1 polymer ?
#
loop_
_entity_poly.entity_id
_entity_poly.type
_entity_poly.pdbx_seq_one_letter_code
_entity_poly.pdbx_strand_id
1 'polypeptide(L)'
;MGAFMSDTDIPGRVQAELTRLRAERQVFTAEQDRLKAKLADTEHELREATAVASNEGESAEMNQKLSSQQEELDVSKARLHALEAEVLLAHQQRDSLRAELKTCREERDKLRLALLDAELVVSAGVVDADILPGGEPSADRQRLLNAERLAAEMARELDATRRTVSWRVTAPLRVVRKKMDRP
;
A
#
# COMPACT_ATOMS: atom_id res chain seq x y z
N MET A 1 -94.47 21.00 -16.37
CA MET A 1 -94.20 22.27 -17.05
C MET A 1 -94.01 23.34 -15.99
N GLY A 2 -92.76 23.66 -15.63
CA GLY A 2 -92.46 24.73 -14.67
C GLY A 2 -92.30 26.04 -15.43
N ALA A 3 -93.08 27.06 -15.06
CA ALA A 3 -93.01 28.38 -15.66
C ALA A 3 -91.63 29.01 -15.39
N PHE A 4 -90.84 29.20 -16.44
CA PHE A 4 -89.66 30.07 -16.39
C PHE A 4 -90.17 31.51 -16.31
N MET A 5 -90.07 32.12 -15.14
CA MET A 5 -90.29 33.57 -14.99
C MET A 5 -89.25 34.29 -15.83
N SER A 6 -89.69 35.11 -16.79
CA SER A 6 -88.82 35.99 -17.56
C SER A 6 -88.12 36.99 -16.63
N ASP A 7 -86.86 37.35 -16.95
CA ASP A 7 -86.01 38.28 -16.17
C ASP A 7 -86.71 39.62 -15.80
N THR A 8 -87.81 39.97 -16.47
CA THR A 8 -88.64 41.17 -16.27
C THR A 8 -89.64 41.10 -15.10
N ASP A 9 -89.93 39.95 -14.50
CA ASP A 9 -90.92 39.82 -13.40
C ASP A 9 -90.29 39.78 -11.99
N ILE A 10 -88.97 40.01 -11.90
CA ILE A 10 -88.21 39.91 -10.65
C ILE A 10 -88.18 41.28 -9.96
N PRO A 11 -88.57 41.41 -8.67
CA PRO A 11 -88.50 42.67 -7.93
C PRO A 11 -87.09 43.29 -8.00
N GLY A 12 -86.96 44.59 -8.27
CA GLY A 12 -85.67 45.23 -8.56
C GLY A 12 -84.57 45.05 -7.50
N ARG A 13 -84.95 44.88 -6.22
CA ARG A 13 -84.01 44.53 -5.14
C ARG A 13 -83.38 43.15 -5.33
N VAL A 14 -84.17 42.17 -5.79
CA VAL A 14 -83.70 40.81 -6.07
C VAL A 14 -82.82 40.80 -7.31
N GLN A 15 -83.12 41.58 -8.35
CA GLN A 15 -82.23 41.74 -9.52
C GLN A 15 -80.86 42.31 -9.12
N ALA A 16 -80.82 43.35 -8.27
CA ALA A 16 -79.56 43.94 -7.81
C ALA A 16 -78.68 42.91 -7.06
N GLU A 17 -79.25 42.14 -6.14
CA GLU A 17 -78.53 41.07 -5.44
C GLU A 17 -78.07 39.96 -6.41
N LEU A 18 -78.87 39.63 -7.43
CA LEU A 18 -78.51 38.62 -8.42
C LEU A 18 -77.35 39.09 -9.32
N THR A 19 -77.31 40.38 -9.68
CA THR A 19 -76.15 40.97 -10.39
C THR A 19 -74.90 41.00 -9.51
N ARG A 20 -75.05 41.31 -8.22
CA ARG A 20 -73.95 41.28 -7.25
C ARG A 20 -73.40 39.87 -7.09
N LEU A 21 -74.24 38.87 -6.86
CA LEU A 21 -73.83 37.47 -6.74
C LEU A 21 -73.19 36.93 -8.03
N ARG A 22 -73.65 37.39 -9.21
CA ARG A 22 -73.01 37.05 -10.49
C ARG A 22 -71.60 37.66 -10.60
N ALA A 23 -71.42 38.91 -10.17
CA ALA A 23 -70.11 39.56 -10.15
C ALA A 23 -69.17 38.90 -9.13
N GLU A 24 -69.65 38.60 -7.92
CA GLU A 24 -68.88 37.89 -6.90
C GLU A 24 -68.48 36.49 -7.39
N ARG A 25 -69.41 35.74 -8.01
CA ARG A 25 -69.09 34.45 -8.63
C ARG A 25 -68.03 34.57 -9.72
N GLN A 26 -68.09 35.59 -10.57
CA GLN A 26 -67.06 35.83 -11.61
C GLN A 26 -65.68 36.09 -10.99
N VAL A 27 -65.61 36.88 -9.92
CA VAL A 27 -64.37 37.12 -9.17
C VAL A 27 -63.84 35.82 -8.57
N PHE A 28 -64.69 35.04 -7.89
CA PHE A 28 -64.27 33.75 -7.33
C PHE A 28 -63.80 32.76 -8.40
N THR A 29 -64.44 32.72 -9.57
CA THR A 29 -63.96 31.86 -10.67
C THR A 29 -62.61 32.34 -11.20
N ALA A 30 -62.41 33.65 -11.34
CA ALA A 30 -61.13 34.20 -11.78
C ALA A 30 -60.02 33.95 -10.74
N GLU A 31 -60.32 34.07 -9.45
CA GLU A 31 -59.41 33.72 -8.37
C GLU A 31 -59.10 32.23 -8.34
N GLN A 32 -60.10 31.37 -8.54
CA GLN A 32 -59.92 29.93 -8.62
C GLN A 32 -59.02 29.55 -9.80
N ASP A 33 -59.24 30.13 -10.97
CA ASP A 33 -58.41 29.87 -12.16
C ASP A 33 -56.98 30.39 -11.96
N ARG A 34 -56.83 31.56 -11.32
CA ARG A 34 -55.51 32.09 -10.95
C ARG A 34 -54.79 31.20 -9.95
N LEU A 35 -55.49 30.66 -8.95
CA LEU A 35 -54.91 29.75 -7.96
C LEU A 35 -54.54 28.41 -8.60
N LYS A 36 -55.36 27.88 -9.51
CA LYS A 36 -55.04 26.67 -10.27
C LYS A 36 -53.80 26.86 -11.15
N ALA A 37 -53.69 28.01 -11.83
CA ALA A 37 -52.50 28.32 -12.62
C ALA A 37 -51.25 28.38 -11.74
N LYS A 38 -51.31 29.12 -10.62
CA LYS A 38 -50.20 29.17 -9.65
C LYS A 38 -49.83 27.80 -9.11
N LEU A 39 -50.82 26.96 -8.79
CA LEU A 39 -50.58 25.62 -8.30
C LEU A 39 -49.88 24.77 -9.36
N ALA A 40 -50.33 24.83 -10.62
CA ALA A 40 -49.68 24.13 -11.73
C ALA A 40 -48.22 24.60 -11.94
N ASP A 41 -47.95 25.91 -11.84
CA ASP A 41 -46.60 26.46 -11.94
C ASP A 41 -45.71 25.94 -10.80
N THR A 42 -46.19 26.02 -9.54
CA THR A 42 -45.43 25.50 -8.38
C THR A 42 -45.21 23.99 -8.43
N GLU A 43 -46.15 23.22 -8.97
CA GLU A 43 -45.98 21.79 -9.17
C GLU A 43 -44.91 21.51 -10.24
N HIS A 44 -44.85 22.32 -11.28
CA HIS A 44 -43.80 22.20 -12.29
C HIS A 44 -42.43 22.51 -11.71
N GLU A 45 -42.30 23.62 -10.98
CA GLU A 45 -41.06 24.00 -10.28
C GLU A 45 -40.61 22.91 -9.28
N LEU A 46 -41.55 22.30 -8.55
CA LEU A 46 -41.24 21.21 -7.62
C LEU A 46 -40.76 19.95 -8.35
N ARG A 47 -41.37 19.60 -9.50
CA ARG A 47 -40.88 18.48 -10.34
C ARG A 47 -39.48 18.75 -10.89
N GLU A 48 -39.18 19.98 -11.28
CA GLU A 48 -37.84 20.35 -11.75
C GLU A 48 -36.81 20.30 -10.62
N ALA A 49 -37.13 20.89 -9.46
CA ALA A 49 -36.25 20.87 -8.29
C ALA A 49 -35.96 19.44 -7.81
N THR A 50 -36.97 18.57 -7.82
CA THR A 50 -36.78 17.15 -7.45
C THR A 50 -35.94 16.39 -8.47
N ALA A 51 -36.09 16.67 -9.77
CA ALA A 51 -35.23 16.09 -10.80
C ALA A 51 -33.77 16.54 -10.66
N VAL A 52 -33.52 17.83 -10.40
CA VAL A 52 -32.18 18.36 -10.14
C VAL A 52 -31.54 17.70 -8.92
N ALA A 53 -32.27 17.63 -7.81
CA ALA A 53 -31.77 16.98 -6.59
C ALA A 53 -31.43 15.50 -6.80
N SER A 54 -32.22 14.78 -7.61
CA SER A 54 -31.91 13.38 -7.98
C SER A 54 -30.61 13.28 -8.78
N ASN A 55 -30.44 14.13 -9.79
CA ASN A 55 -29.23 14.15 -10.62
C ASN A 55 -27.98 14.53 -9.82
N GLU A 56 -28.10 15.46 -8.86
CA GLU A 56 -27.02 15.84 -7.95
C GLU A 56 -26.62 14.67 -7.05
N GLY A 57 -27.60 13.91 -6.53
CA GLY A 57 -27.37 12.69 -5.75
C GLY A 57 -26.58 11.64 -6.54
N GLU A 58 -27.02 11.34 -7.77
CA GLU A 58 -26.33 10.39 -8.66
C GLU A 58 -24.90 10.85 -9.00
N SER A 59 -24.71 12.15 -9.24
CA SER A 59 -23.39 12.75 -9.47
C SER A 59 -22.47 12.60 -8.25
N ALA A 60 -22.99 12.85 -7.04
CA ALA A 60 -22.24 12.68 -5.80
C ALA A 60 -21.81 11.22 -5.59
N GLU A 61 -22.71 10.26 -5.84
CA GLU A 61 -22.41 8.83 -5.75
C GLU A 61 -21.34 8.41 -6.76
N MET A 62 -21.43 8.89 -8.00
CA MET A 62 -20.43 8.59 -9.04
C MET A 62 -19.06 9.17 -8.69
N ASN A 63 -19.02 10.40 -8.15
CA ASN A 63 -17.78 11.02 -7.69
C ASN A 63 -17.16 10.25 -6.51
N GLN A 64 -17.98 9.77 -5.58
CA GLN A 64 -17.49 8.93 -4.47
C GLN A 64 -16.91 7.61 -4.98
N LYS A 65 -17.59 6.95 -5.92
CA LYS A 65 -17.08 5.72 -6.58
C LYS A 65 -15.76 5.98 -7.29
N LEU A 66 -15.65 7.06 -8.06
CA LEU A 66 -14.42 7.44 -8.74
C LEU A 66 -13.27 7.69 -7.75
N SER A 67 -13.54 8.38 -6.64
CA SER A 67 -12.54 8.60 -5.58
C SER A 67 -12.07 7.27 -4.99
N SER A 68 -12.98 6.36 -4.66
CA SER A 68 -12.61 5.05 -4.11
C SER A 68 -11.80 4.20 -5.09
N GLN A 69 -12.17 4.22 -6.37
CA GLN A 69 -11.42 3.50 -7.42
C GLN A 69 -10.04 4.10 -7.63
N GLN A 70 -9.91 5.42 -7.52
CA GLN A 70 -8.63 6.10 -7.62
C GLN A 70 -7.70 5.71 -6.44
N GLU A 71 -8.22 5.67 -5.22
CA GLU A 71 -7.49 5.21 -4.04
C GLU A 71 -7.04 3.74 -4.19
N GLU A 72 -7.94 2.85 -4.62
CA GLU A 72 -7.61 1.44 -4.89
C GLU A 72 -6.51 1.30 -5.96
N LEU A 73 -6.60 2.10 -7.02
CA LEU A 73 -5.63 2.13 -8.09
C LEU A 73 -4.26 2.61 -7.59
N ASP A 74 -4.21 3.64 -6.75
CA ASP A 74 -2.96 4.13 -6.18
C ASP A 74 -2.34 3.13 -5.19
N VAL A 75 -3.16 2.44 -4.40
CA VAL A 75 -2.70 1.32 -3.56
C VAL A 75 -2.15 0.18 -4.40
N SER A 76 -2.80 -0.17 -5.51
CA SER A 76 -2.35 -1.24 -6.41
C SER A 76 -1.02 -0.90 -7.07
N LYS A 77 -0.83 0.35 -7.50
CA LYS A 77 0.44 0.86 -8.06
C LYS A 77 1.57 0.80 -7.04
N ALA A 78 1.30 1.23 -5.81
CA ALA A 78 2.29 1.15 -4.73
C ALA A 78 2.73 -0.31 -4.46
N ARG A 79 1.77 -1.25 -4.48
CA ARG A 79 2.06 -2.69 -4.35
C ARG A 79 2.88 -3.23 -5.53
N LEU A 80 2.56 -2.82 -6.75
CA LEU A 80 3.34 -3.20 -7.93
C LEU A 80 4.79 -2.71 -7.85
N HIS A 81 5.01 -1.46 -7.48
CA HIS A 81 6.36 -0.93 -7.31
C HIS A 81 7.14 -1.62 -6.19
N ALA A 82 6.48 -1.99 -5.09
CA ALA A 82 7.12 -2.77 -4.03
C ALA A 82 7.55 -4.16 -4.53
N LEU A 83 6.66 -4.86 -5.25
CA LEU A 83 6.96 -6.17 -5.84
C LEU A 83 8.07 -6.09 -6.89
N GLU A 84 8.09 -5.06 -7.73
CA GLU A 84 9.18 -4.81 -8.69
C GLU A 84 10.53 -4.66 -7.98
N ALA A 85 10.57 -3.89 -6.89
CA ALA A 85 11.78 -3.71 -6.08
C ALA A 85 12.22 -5.04 -5.42
N GLU A 86 11.29 -5.81 -4.88
CA GLU A 86 11.58 -7.14 -4.30
C GLU A 86 12.14 -8.11 -5.34
N VAL A 87 11.58 -8.14 -6.56
CA VAL A 87 12.07 -8.98 -7.65
C VAL A 87 13.49 -8.59 -8.06
N LEU A 88 13.79 -7.28 -8.15
CA LEU A 88 15.14 -6.80 -8.44
C LEU A 88 16.14 -7.23 -7.36
N LEU A 89 15.76 -7.10 -6.08
CA LEU A 89 16.59 -7.55 -4.96
C LEU A 89 16.81 -9.07 -5.00
N ALA A 90 15.78 -9.86 -5.26
CA ALA A 90 15.89 -11.30 -5.39
C ALA A 90 16.82 -11.72 -6.55
N HIS A 91 16.77 -10.99 -7.68
CA HIS A 91 17.71 -11.20 -8.78
C HIS A 91 19.16 -10.89 -8.40
N GLN A 92 19.40 -9.77 -7.72
CA GLN A 92 20.74 -9.42 -7.23
C GLN A 92 21.27 -10.47 -6.25
N GLN A 93 20.45 -10.92 -5.31
CA GLN A 93 20.82 -11.98 -4.37
C GLN A 93 21.12 -13.30 -5.08
N ARG A 94 20.28 -13.71 -6.02
CA ARG A 94 20.51 -14.90 -6.85
C ARG A 94 21.85 -14.81 -7.60
N ASP A 95 22.16 -13.65 -8.16
CA ASP A 95 23.37 -13.47 -8.96
C ASP A 95 24.62 -13.44 -8.07
N SER A 96 24.54 -12.86 -6.86
CA SER A 96 25.58 -12.98 -5.81
C SER A 96 25.83 -14.43 -5.44
N LEU A 97 24.77 -15.18 -5.11
CA LEU A 97 24.89 -16.59 -4.73
C LEU A 97 25.45 -17.45 -5.87
N ARG A 98 25.12 -17.13 -7.13
CA ARG A 98 25.71 -17.81 -8.30
C ARG A 98 27.20 -17.50 -8.45
N ALA A 99 27.62 -16.26 -8.18
CA ALA A 99 29.03 -15.88 -8.19
C ALA A 99 29.79 -16.60 -7.07
N GLU A 100 29.26 -16.61 -5.85
CA GLU A 100 29.83 -17.34 -4.71
C GLU A 100 29.95 -18.84 -5.00
N LEU A 101 28.91 -19.46 -5.53
CA LEU A 101 28.92 -20.87 -5.89
C LEU A 101 29.95 -21.18 -6.99
N LYS A 102 30.16 -20.27 -7.94
CA LYS A 102 31.23 -20.39 -8.94
C LYS A 102 32.60 -20.36 -8.25
N THR A 103 32.84 -19.40 -7.36
CA THR A 103 34.08 -19.29 -6.59
C THR A 103 34.34 -20.55 -5.77
N CYS A 104 33.34 -21.06 -5.05
CA CYS A 104 33.48 -22.30 -4.27
C CYS A 104 33.80 -23.52 -5.15
N ARG A 105 33.26 -23.58 -6.37
CA ARG A 105 33.60 -24.66 -7.33
C ARG A 105 35.06 -24.54 -7.79
N GLU A 106 35.51 -23.33 -8.10
CA GLU A 106 36.91 -23.08 -8.47
C GLU A 106 37.87 -23.41 -7.34
N GLU A 107 37.55 -23.03 -6.09
CA GLU A 107 38.31 -23.40 -4.90
C GLU A 107 38.34 -24.91 -4.68
N ARG A 108 37.19 -25.59 -4.79
CA ARG A 108 37.12 -27.05 -4.71
C ARG A 108 37.98 -27.71 -5.78
N ASP A 109 37.96 -27.22 -7.00
CA ASP A 109 38.72 -27.82 -8.10
C ASP A 109 40.23 -27.59 -7.92
N LYS A 110 40.63 -26.42 -7.40
CA LYS A 110 42.02 -26.15 -6.96
C LYS A 110 42.46 -27.11 -5.85
N LEU A 111 41.63 -27.31 -4.83
CA LEU A 111 41.95 -28.22 -3.72
C LEU A 111 42.05 -29.69 -4.19
N ARG A 112 41.21 -30.10 -5.15
CA ARG A 112 41.30 -31.43 -5.77
C ARG A 112 42.59 -31.61 -6.54
N LEU A 113 43.03 -30.61 -7.31
CA LEU A 113 44.31 -30.66 -8.00
C LEU A 113 45.48 -30.71 -7.01
N ALA A 114 45.47 -29.87 -5.97
CA ALA A 114 46.49 -29.88 -4.93
C ALA A 114 46.54 -31.22 -4.17
N LEU A 115 45.39 -31.85 -3.93
CA LEU A 115 45.31 -33.19 -3.34
C LEU A 115 45.92 -34.24 -4.28
N LEU A 116 45.57 -34.20 -5.58
CA LEU A 116 46.15 -35.11 -6.58
C LEU A 116 47.66 -34.94 -6.68
N ASP A 117 48.16 -33.70 -6.70
CA ASP A 117 49.60 -33.41 -6.71
C ASP A 117 50.29 -33.97 -5.45
N ALA A 118 49.68 -33.81 -4.28
CA ALA A 118 50.20 -34.37 -3.03
C ALA A 118 50.19 -35.91 -3.03
N GLU A 119 49.12 -36.54 -3.53
CA GLU A 119 49.02 -37.99 -3.69
C GLU A 119 50.07 -38.53 -4.66
N LEU A 120 50.35 -37.81 -5.75
CA LEU A 120 51.41 -38.15 -6.70
C LEU A 120 52.80 -38.06 -6.06
N VAL A 121 53.08 -37.01 -5.26
CA VAL A 121 54.34 -36.88 -4.51
C VAL A 121 54.54 -38.06 -3.54
N VAL A 122 53.49 -38.40 -2.79
CA VAL A 122 53.51 -39.56 -1.86
C VAL A 122 53.71 -40.87 -2.63
N SER A 123 53.00 -41.06 -3.75
CA SER A 123 53.07 -42.30 -4.56
C SER A 123 54.39 -42.45 -5.32
N ALA A 124 55.01 -41.34 -5.71
CA ALA A 124 56.33 -41.32 -6.35
C ALA A 124 57.45 -41.69 -5.37
N GLY A 125 57.15 -41.93 -4.09
CA GLY A 125 58.14 -42.25 -3.07
C GLY A 125 59.05 -41.07 -2.76
N VAL A 126 58.71 -39.86 -3.19
CA VAL A 126 59.37 -38.61 -2.78
C VAL A 126 58.84 -38.20 -1.40
N VAL A 127 58.88 -39.14 -0.47
CA VAL A 127 58.94 -38.84 0.95
C VAL A 127 60.42 -38.82 1.27
N ASP A 128 61.13 -37.79 0.78
CA ASP A 128 62.36 -37.40 1.44
C ASP A 128 61.96 -36.80 2.79
N ALA A 129 61.98 -37.70 3.76
CA ALA A 129 62.04 -37.40 5.16
C ALA A 129 63.35 -36.65 5.46
N ASP A 130 63.39 -35.34 5.23
CA ASP A 130 64.38 -34.40 5.79
C ASP A 130 63.66 -33.06 6.02
N ILE A 131 63.29 -32.62 7.23
CA ILE A 131 64.06 -32.65 8.48
C ILE A 131 65.46 -32.05 8.27
N LEU A 132 65.53 -30.85 7.71
CA LEU A 132 66.64 -29.95 8.01
C LEU A 132 66.37 -29.28 9.36
N PRO A 133 67.19 -29.49 10.40
CA PRO A 133 67.17 -28.64 11.58
C PRO A 133 67.75 -27.28 11.15
N GLY A 134 66.88 -26.35 10.75
CA GLY A 134 67.29 -25.02 10.29
C GLY A 134 66.57 -24.50 9.03
N GLY A 135 65.68 -25.27 8.42
CA GLY A 135 64.84 -24.76 7.33
C GLY A 135 63.78 -23.82 7.87
N GLU A 136 63.81 -22.54 7.48
CA GLU A 136 62.79 -21.57 7.87
C GLU A 136 61.39 -22.12 7.60
N PRO A 137 60.44 -21.99 8.54
CA PRO A 137 59.08 -22.42 8.30
C PRO A 137 58.59 -21.70 7.04
N SER A 138 58.08 -22.47 6.07
CA SER A 138 57.49 -21.93 4.84
C SER A 138 56.67 -20.68 5.16
N ALA A 139 56.81 -19.62 4.35
CA ALA A 139 56.19 -18.32 4.61
C ALA A 139 54.69 -18.42 4.91
N ASP A 140 54.00 -19.42 4.36
CA ASP A 140 52.59 -19.67 4.62
C ASP A 140 52.34 -20.29 6.01
N ARG A 141 53.23 -21.16 6.50
CA ARG A 141 53.19 -21.65 7.87
C ARG A 141 53.44 -20.54 8.88
N GLN A 142 54.34 -19.59 8.57
CA GLN A 142 54.55 -18.41 9.42
C GLN A 142 53.35 -17.47 9.44
N ARG A 143 52.70 -17.25 8.29
CA ARG A 143 51.47 -16.44 8.20
C ARG A 143 50.32 -17.04 9.01
N LEU A 144 50.13 -18.36 8.93
CA LEU A 144 49.11 -19.06 9.71
C LEU A 144 49.36 -18.94 11.22
N LEU A 145 50.60 -19.18 11.66
CA LEU A 145 50.97 -19.05 13.08
C LEU A 145 50.79 -17.61 13.60
N ASN A 146 51.07 -16.60 12.78
CA ASN A 146 50.86 -15.20 13.15
C ASN A 146 49.38 -14.84 13.20
N ALA A 147 48.56 -15.34 12.27
CA ALA A 147 47.12 -15.17 12.29
C ALA A 147 46.48 -15.84 13.53
N GLU A 148 46.95 -17.03 13.91
CA GLU A 148 46.50 -17.73 15.11
C GLU A 148 46.84 -16.95 16.39
N ARG A 149 48.03 -16.34 16.47
CA ARG A 149 48.44 -15.49 17.59
C ARG A 149 47.56 -14.25 17.71
N LEU A 150 47.33 -13.54 16.60
CA LEU A 150 46.47 -12.36 16.57
C LEU A 150 45.02 -12.72 16.94
N ALA A 151 44.50 -13.85 16.45
CA ALA A 151 43.18 -14.33 16.83
C ALA A 151 43.08 -14.65 18.33
N ALA A 152 44.11 -15.25 18.91
CA ALA A 152 44.16 -15.56 20.33
C ALA A 152 44.23 -14.30 21.20
N GLU A 153 44.93 -13.26 20.76
CA GLU A 153 44.99 -11.96 21.43
C GLU A 153 43.64 -11.24 21.40
N MET A 154 43.03 -11.14 20.21
CA MET A 154 41.70 -10.57 20.04
C MET A 154 40.64 -11.33 20.86
N ALA A 155 40.73 -12.66 20.95
CA ALA A 155 39.84 -13.46 21.79
C ALA A 155 39.99 -13.12 23.29
N ARG A 156 41.22 -12.93 23.78
CA ARG A 156 41.49 -12.52 25.17
C ARG A 156 40.94 -11.13 25.46
N GLU A 157 41.08 -10.19 24.53
CA GLU A 157 40.54 -8.83 24.65
C GLU A 157 39.01 -8.81 24.65
N LEU A 158 38.37 -9.61 23.80
CA LEU A 158 36.92 -9.78 23.79
C LEU A 158 36.40 -10.42 25.08
N ASP A 159 37.12 -11.39 25.65
CA ASP A 159 36.76 -11.96 26.94
C ASP A 159 36.96 -10.99 28.10
N ALA A 160 38.00 -10.16 28.06
CA ALA A 160 38.21 -9.10 29.03
C ALA A 160 37.07 -8.06 28.98
N THR A 161 36.67 -7.62 27.78
CA THR A 161 35.55 -6.68 27.62
C THR A 161 34.22 -7.29 28.05
N ARG A 162 33.99 -8.59 27.78
CA ARG A 162 32.78 -9.31 28.24
C ARG A 162 32.65 -9.41 29.75
N ARG A 163 33.76 -9.41 30.48
CA ARG A 163 33.79 -9.44 31.95
C ARG A 163 33.49 -8.09 32.59
N THR A 164 33.54 -6.99 31.84
CA THR A 164 33.20 -5.66 32.36
C THR A 164 31.71 -5.56 32.73
N VAL A 165 31.40 -4.85 33.81
CA VAL A 165 30.02 -4.70 34.32
C VAL A 165 29.13 -3.99 33.28
N SER A 166 29.67 -2.98 32.60
CA SER A 166 28.98 -2.26 31.53
C SER A 166 28.60 -3.17 30.36
N TRP A 167 29.47 -4.12 29.98
CA TRP A 167 29.14 -5.11 28.96
C TRP A 167 28.08 -6.10 29.43
N ARG A 168 28.17 -6.62 30.65
CA ARG A 168 27.19 -7.59 31.20
C ARG A 168 25.79 -6.99 31.33
N VAL A 169 25.68 -5.71 31.69
CA VAL A 169 24.39 -5.00 31.80
C VAL A 169 23.79 -4.72 30.41
N THR A 170 24.62 -4.40 29.43
CA THR A 170 24.16 -4.02 28.08
C THR A 170 24.06 -5.20 27.11
N ALA A 171 24.64 -6.37 27.41
CA ALA A 171 24.59 -7.55 26.57
C ALA A 171 23.14 -8.08 26.36
N PRO A 172 22.28 -8.21 27.40
CA PRO A 172 20.89 -8.59 27.21
C PRO A 172 20.11 -7.62 26.31
N LEU A 173 20.32 -6.32 26.50
CA LEU A 173 19.66 -5.26 25.71
C LEU A 173 20.07 -5.30 24.24
N ARG A 174 21.35 -5.61 23.96
CA ARG A 174 21.84 -5.80 22.59
C ARG A 174 21.24 -7.04 21.91
N VAL A 175 21.02 -8.12 22.66
CA VAL A 175 20.37 -9.32 22.12
C VAL A 175 18.90 -9.03 21.78
N VAL A 176 18.19 -8.28 22.63
CA VAL A 176 16.81 -7.85 22.35
C VAL A 176 16.77 -6.94 21.12
N ARG A 177 17.64 -5.94 21.03
CA ARG A 177 17.73 -5.05 19.87
C ARG A 177 18.01 -5.81 18.57
N LYS A 178 18.94 -6.77 18.58
CA LYS A 178 19.24 -7.60 17.41
C LYS A 178 18.09 -8.53 17.01
N LYS A 179 17.22 -8.91 17.95
CA LYS A 179 15.98 -9.65 17.65
C LYS A 179 14.89 -8.74 17.07
N MET A 180 14.88 -7.46 17.42
CA MET A 180 13.97 -6.46 16.86
C MET A 180 14.39 -5.96 15.48
N ASP A 181 15.71 -5.94 15.19
CA ASP A 181 16.27 -5.51 13.90
C ASP A 181 16.30 -6.64 12.83
N ARG A 182 15.78 -7.84 13.13
CA ARG A 182 15.62 -8.92 12.15
C ARG A 182 14.19 -8.86 11.58
N PRO A 183 14.02 -8.70 10.24
CA PRO A 183 12.70 -8.74 9.61
C PRO A 183 12.06 -10.13 9.71
#